data_AF-T1CG19-F1
#
_entry.id   AF-T1CG19-F1
#
_cell.length_a   1.000
_cell.length_b   1.000
_cell.length_c   1.000
_cell.angle_alpha   90.00
_cell.angle_beta   90.00
_cell.angle_gamma   90.00
#
_symmetry.space_group_name_H-M   'P 1'
#
loop_
_entity.id
_entity.type
_entity.pdbx_description
1 polymer ?
#
loop_
_entity_poly.entity_id
_entity_poly.type
_entity_poly.pdbx_seq_one_letter_code
_entity_poly.pdbx_strand_id
1 'polypeptide(L)'
;EAETIANPAMQRSRDRLLRFLGINPQGPTQLDIFVSWSMPLKMLRAYEVESMWTGAPLVFRGIPKGTTLRKFIVKDLRELVWGKGAGADISIDPRLYDLYSVTSVPTIVLSKRVDQMSCAIDVSFSAGRAGMLSYDRCSRMNPSQFIKVEG
;
A
#
# COMPACT_ATOMS: atom_id res chain seq x y z
N GLU A 1 8.89 10.78 11.82
CA GLU A 1 7.97 11.70 12.53
C GLU A 1 6.59 11.52 11.93
N ALA A 2 5.55 11.30 12.75
CA ALA A 2 4.21 10.99 12.25
C ALA A 2 3.63 12.19 11.49
N GLU A 3 3.11 11.96 10.29
CA GLU A 3 2.51 12.99 9.44
C GLU A 3 1.34 13.68 10.16
N THR A 4 1.57 14.95 10.49
CA THR A 4 0.61 15.81 11.16
C THR A 4 -0.39 16.30 10.12
N ILE A 5 -1.64 15.81 10.14
CA ILE A 5 -2.69 16.34 9.24
C ILE A 5 -2.89 17.84 9.54
N ALA A 6 -2.84 18.71 8.53
CA ALA A 6 -2.87 20.16 8.71
C ALA A 6 -4.14 20.72 9.44
N ASN A 7 -5.23 19.95 9.51
CA ASN A 7 -6.47 20.34 10.20
C ASN A 7 -6.66 19.56 11.53
N PRO A 8 -6.66 20.24 12.69
CA PRO A 8 -6.80 19.62 14.01
C PRO A 8 -8.14 18.89 14.25
N ALA A 9 -9.23 19.31 13.60
CA ALA A 9 -10.54 18.65 13.73
C ALA A 9 -10.59 17.34 12.94
N MET A 10 -9.94 17.31 11.76
CA MET A 10 -9.76 16.08 10.99
C MET A 10 -8.84 15.10 11.72
N GLN A 11 -7.76 15.57 12.33
CA GLN A 11 -6.89 14.72 13.16
C GLN A 11 -7.67 14.00 14.26
N ARG A 12 -8.47 14.73 15.05
CA ARG A 12 -9.26 14.14 16.14
C ARG A 12 -10.28 13.11 15.64
N SER A 13 -10.87 13.37 14.48
CA SER A 13 -11.84 12.46 13.85
C SER A 13 -11.15 11.17 13.40
N ARG A 14 -9.98 11.29 12.75
CA ARG A 14 -9.12 10.15 12.39
C ARG A 14 -8.72 9.35 13.64
N ASP A 15 -8.19 10.01 14.66
CA ASP A 15 -7.72 9.33 15.87
C ASP A 15 -8.85 8.60 16.62
N ARG A 16 -10.09 9.11 16.54
CA ARG A 16 -11.27 8.41 17.08
C ARG A 16 -11.58 7.15 16.27
N LEU A 17 -11.57 7.25 14.95
CA LEU A 17 -11.80 6.13 14.03
C LEU A 17 -10.74 5.04 14.20
N LEU A 18 -9.47 5.41 14.24
CA LEU A 18 -8.35 4.49 14.47
C LEU A 18 -8.49 3.74 15.80
N ARG A 19 -8.81 4.46 16.89
CA ARG A 19 -9.09 3.85 18.19
C ARG A 19 -10.28 2.89 18.15
N PHE A 20 -11.36 3.26 17.45
CA PHE A 20 -12.53 2.40 17.28
C PHE A 20 -12.18 1.11 16.53
N LEU A 21 -11.34 1.20 15.51
CA LEU A 21 -10.84 0.05 14.75
C LEU A 21 -9.78 -0.78 15.51
N GLY A 22 -9.40 -0.38 16.74
CA GLY A 22 -8.35 -1.02 17.52
C GLY A 22 -6.93 -0.79 16.97
N ILE A 23 -6.76 0.15 16.04
CA ILE A 23 -5.50 0.48 15.41
C ILE A 23 -4.84 1.58 16.23
N ASN A 24 -3.71 1.26 16.87
CA ASN A 24 -2.87 2.26 17.51
C ASN A 24 -1.89 2.79 16.45
N PRO A 25 -1.95 4.07 16.03
CA PRO A 25 -1.02 4.63 15.06
C PRO A 25 0.43 4.71 15.57
N GLN A 26 0.66 4.58 16.88
CA GLN A 26 1.98 4.39 17.48
C GLN A 26 2.24 2.94 17.93
N GLY A 27 1.30 2.04 17.66
CA GLY A 27 1.43 0.62 17.96
C GLY A 27 2.26 -0.10 16.91
N PRO A 28 2.59 -1.37 17.15
CA PRO A 28 3.38 -2.16 16.21
C PRO A 28 2.56 -2.60 14.98
N THR A 29 1.32 -2.16 14.81
CA THR A 29 0.44 -2.66 13.75
C THR A 29 0.36 -1.68 12.57
N GLN A 30 0.43 -2.21 11.35
CA GLN A 30 0.33 -1.45 10.10
C GLN A 30 -0.82 -2.02 9.25
N LEU A 31 -1.68 -1.16 8.73
CA LEU A 31 -2.72 -1.52 7.76
C LEU A 31 -2.29 -1.03 6.38
N ASP A 32 -2.22 -1.93 5.40
CA ASP A 32 -1.84 -1.61 4.01
C ASP A 32 -2.94 -2.08 3.04
N ILE A 33 -3.25 -1.27 2.03
CA ILE A 33 -4.26 -1.58 1.01
C ILE A 33 -3.58 -1.74 -0.35
N PHE A 34 -3.53 -2.97 -0.86
CA PHE A 34 -2.90 -3.32 -2.12
C PHE A 34 -3.86 -3.10 -3.29
N VAL A 35 -3.45 -2.27 -4.25
CA VAL A 35 -4.26 -1.85 -5.41
C VAL A 35 -3.45 -1.82 -6.71
N SER A 36 -4.13 -1.89 -7.85
CA SER A 36 -3.51 -1.82 -9.18
C SER A 36 -4.21 -0.83 -10.08
N TRP A 37 -3.44 -0.19 -10.97
CA TRP A 37 -3.94 0.64 -12.07
C TRP A 37 -4.81 -0.10 -13.09
N SER A 38 -4.84 -1.44 -13.05
CA SER A 38 -5.81 -2.24 -13.81
C SER A 38 -7.23 -2.19 -13.22
N MET A 39 -7.38 -1.72 -11.98
CA MET A 39 -8.69 -1.52 -11.36
C MET A 39 -9.38 -0.27 -11.94
N PRO A 40 -10.71 -0.22 -12.03
CA PRO A 40 -11.43 0.97 -12.48
C PRO A 40 -11.11 2.19 -11.62
N LEU A 41 -10.93 3.37 -12.24
CA LEU A 41 -10.59 4.62 -11.53
C LEU A 41 -11.58 4.96 -10.40
N LYS A 42 -12.88 4.69 -10.61
CA LYS A 42 -13.91 4.89 -9.57
C LYS A 42 -13.66 4.03 -8.32
N MET A 43 -13.17 2.81 -8.51
CA MET A 43 -12.83 1.89 -7.41
C MET A 43 -11.55 2.34 -6.70
N LEU A 44 -10.53 2.74 -7.45
CA LEU A 44 -9.30 3.31 -6.88
C LEU A 44 -9.59 4.56 -6.04
N ARG A 45 -10.49 5.44 -6.50
CA ARG A 45 -10.95 6.60 -5.73
C ARG A 45 -11.71 6.24 -4.46
N ALA A 46 -12.47 5.14 -4.47
CA ALA A 46 -13.13 4.68 -3.25
C ALA A 46 -12.08 4.25 -2.20
N TYR A 47 -11.06 3.50 -2.62
CA TYR A 47 -9.95 3.13 -1.73
C TYR A 47 -9.08 4.32 -1.32
N GLU A 48 -8.94 5.34 -2.16
CA GLU A 48 -8.26 6.58 -1.81
C GLU A 48 -8.97 7.29 -0.66
N VAL A 49 -10.30 7.41 -0.72
CA VAL A 49 -11.09 7.98 0.38
C VAL A 49 -10.96 7.13 1.65
N GLU A 50 -11.04 5.80 1.55
CA GLU A 50 -10.87 4.92 2.71
C GLU A 50 -9.46 5.03 3.31
N SER A 51 -8.43 5.09 2.47
CA SER A 51 -7.03 5.30 2.87
C SER A 51 -6.85 6.62 3.61
N MET A 52 -7.49 7.70 3.16
CA MET A 52 -7.48 8.98 3.87
C MET A 52 -8.05 8.89 5.29
N TRP A 53 -9.13 8.13 5.49
CA TRP A 53 -9.78 7.97 6.80
C TRP A 53 -9.03 7.01 7.72
N THR A 54 -8.49 5.93 7.16
CA THR A 54 -7.80 4.86 7.90
C THR A 54 -6.31 5.13 8.09
N GLY A 55 -5.73 6.06 7.33
CA GLY A 55 -4.28 6.27 7.29
C GLY A 55 -3.50 5.10 6.68
N ALA A 56 -4.17 4.10 6.11
CA ALA A 56 -3.54 2.95 5.49
C ALA A 56 -3.02 3.33 4.09
N PRO A 57 -1.73 3.17 3.77
CA PRO A 57 -1.23 3.51 2.45
C PRO A 57 -1.85 2.64 1.36
N LEU A 58 -2.09 3.24 0.20
CA LEU A 58 -2.36 2.54 -1.04
C LEU A 58 -1.05 2.03 -1.63
N VAL A 59 -0.86 0.71 -1.59
CA VAL A 59 0.36 0.06 -2.08
C VAL A 59 0.16 -0.41 -3.51
N PHE A 60 0.82 0.25 -4.45
CA PHE A 60 0.88 -0.13 -5.85
C PHE A 60 2.12 -0.98 -6.12
N ARG A 61 1.98 -1.98 -6.98
CA ARG A 61 3.13 -2.77 -7.44
C ARG A 61 4.08 -1.97 -8.34
N GLY A 62 3.56 -0.93 -9.00
CA GLY A 62 4.28 -0.15 -9.99
C GLY A 62 3.39 0.90 -10.65
N ILE A 63 3.97 1.63 -11.60
CA ILE A 63 3.24 2.57 -12.45
C ILE A 63 2.46 1.83 -13.56
N PRO A 64 1.45 2.45 -14.19
CA PRO A 64 0.74 1.85 -15.32
C PRO A 64 1.70 1.42 -16.45
N LYS A 65 1.44 0.26 -17.06
CA LYS A 65 2.24 -0.23 -18.19
C LYS A 65 2.15 0.75 -19.38
N GLY A 66 3.27 0.99 -20.06
CA GLY A 66 3.33 1.89 -21.21
C GLY A 66 3.28 3.38 -20.87
N THR A 67 3.37 3.74 -19.59
CA THR A 67 3.43 5.12 -19.11
C THR A 67 4.86 5.45 -18.63
N THR A 68 5.25 6.72 -18.77
CA THR A 68 6.49 7.24 -18.18
C THR A 68 6.25 7.74 -16.76
N LEU A 69 7.28 7.74 -15.91
CA LEU A 69 7.17 8.26 -14.55
C LEU A 69 6.65 9.72 -14.51
N ARG A 70 7.06 10.55 -15.48
CA ARG A 70 6.56 11.92 -15.61
C ARG A 70 5.04 11.94 -15.83
N LYS A 71 4.55 11.18 -16.83
CA LYS A 71 3.11 11.13 -17.15
C LYS A 71 2.31 10.58 -15.98
N PHE A 72 2.84 9.57 -15.30
CA PHE A 72 2.26 9.01 -14.09
C PHE A 72 2.04 10.08 -13.01
N ILE A 73 3.08 10.83 -12.64
CA ILE A 73 2.99 11.85 -11.59
C ILE A 73 2.05 13.00 -11.99
N VAL A 74 2.17 13.52 -13.22
CA VAL A 74 1.45 14.74 -13.62
C VAL A 74 0.01 14.51 -14.07
N LYS A 75 -0.36 13.26 -14.38
CA LYS A 75 -1.69 12.91 -14.88
C LYS A 75 -2.34 11.85 -13.99
N ASP A 76 -1.83 10.62 -14.04
CA ASP A 76 -2.52 9.46 -13.47
C ASP A 76 -2.70 9.61 -11.95
N LEU A 77 -1.66 10.08 -11.25
CA LEU A 77 -1.72 10.32 -9.80
C LEU A 77 -2.65 11.48 -9.45
N ARG A 78 -2.68 12.56 -10.25
CA ARG A 78 -3.60 13.69 -10.06
C ARG A 78 -5.05 13.32 -10.31
N GLU A 79 -5.32 12.37 -11.20
CA GLU A 79 -6.67 11.86 -11.44
C GLU A 79 -7.16 10.96 -10.30
N LEU A 80 -6.25 10.30 -9.59
CA LEU A 80 -6.55 9.47 -8.43
C LEU A 80 -6.80 10.30 -7.17
N VAL A 81 -5.86 11.18 -6.80
CA VAL A 81 -5.87 11.89 -5.52
C VAL A 81 -6.85 13.06 -5.55
N TRP A 82 -7.68 13.19 -4.51
CA TRP A 82 -8.61 14.31 -4.44
C TRP A 82 -7.85 15.62 -4.20
N GLY A 83 -7.90 16.55 -5.16
CA GLY A 83 -7.14 17.81 -5.15
C GLY A 83 -7.51 18.84 -4.06
N LYS A 84 -8.14 18.43 -2.95
CA LYS A 84 -8.60 19.29 -1.85
C LYS A 84 -7.70 19.26 -0.60
N GLY A 85 -6.43 18.85 -0.76
CA GLY A 85 -5.39 19.05 0.26
C GLY A 85 -5.32 17.96 1.34
N ALA A 86 -6.11 16.90 1.23
CA ALA A 86 -5.94 15.66 1.95
C ALA A 86 -6.06 14.54 0.90
N GLY A 87 -5.09 13.63 0.87
CA GLY A 87 -5.02 12.53 -0.09
C GLY A 87 -4.49 11.29 0.61
N ALA A 88 -4.76 10.13 0.03
CA ALA A 88 -4.17 8.87 0.49
C ALA A 88 -2.63 8.95 0.50
N ASP A 89 -2.01 8.30 1.47
CA ASP A 89 -0.60 7.94 1.35
C ASP A 89 -0.48 6.88 0.24
N ILE A 90 0.40 7.12 -0.73
CA ILE A 90 0.58 6.25 -1.90
C ILE A 90 2.00 5.73 -1.89
N SER A 91 2.13 4.42 -1.78
CA SER A 91 3.41 3.71 -1.84
C SER A 91 3.52 2.90 -3.12
N ILE A 92 4.67 2.97 -3.79
CA ILE A 92 5.01 2.10 -4.91
C ILE A 92 6.08 1.13 -4.43
N ASP A 93 5.65 -0.02 -3.93
CA ASP A 93 6.57 -1.04 -3.43
C ASP A 93 6.17 -2.45 -3.90
N PRO A 94 6.76 -2.95 -5.00
CA PRO A 94 6.52 -4.33 -5.45
C PRO A 94 7.00 -5.38 -4.43
N ARG A 95 7.91 -5.03 -3.52
CA ARG A 95 8.46 -5.97 -2.53
C ARG A 95 7.42 -6.34 -1.48
N LEU A 96 6.52 -5.42 -1.12
CA LEU A 96 5.42 -5.71 -0.21
C LEU A 96 4.43 -6.71 -0.80
N TYR A 97 4.23 -6.70 -2.13
CA TYR A 97 3.42 -7.72 -2.81
C TYR A 97 4.03 -9.12 -2.65
N ASP A 98 5.35 -9.23 -2.80
CA ASP A 98 6.06 -10.49 -2.64
C ASP A 98 6.04 -10.93 -1.16
N LEU A 99 6.30 -10.00 -0.23
CA LEU A 99 6.34 -10.22 1.22
C LEU A 99 5.03 -10.83 1.74
N TYR A 100 3.87 -10.25 1.39
CA TYR A 100 2.55 -10.75 1.82
C TYR A 100 1.92 -11.73 0.84
N SER A 101 2.66 -12.14 -0.21
CA SER A 101 2.17 -13.03 -1.26
C SER A 101 0.83 -12.59 -1.84
N VAL A 102 0.75 -11.31 -2.22
CA VAL A 102 -0.45 -10.71 -2.84
C VAL A 102 -0.45 -11.04 -4.32
N THR A 103 -1.39 -11.88 -4.74
CA THR A 103 -1.54 -12.31 -6.15
C THR A 103 -2.70 -11.65 -6.87
N SER A 104 -3.69 -11.16 -6.14
CA SER A 104 -4.86 -10.43 -6.63
C SER A 104 -5.04 -9.12 -5.89
N VAL A 105 -5.73 -8.18 -6.52
CA VAL A 105 -6.10 -6.90 -5.92
C VAL A 105 -7.59 -6.61 -6.18
N PRO A 106 -8.29 -5.95 -5.24
CA PRO A 106 -7.79 -5.37 -4.01
C PRO A 106 -7.42 -6.43 -2.96
N THR A 107 -6.40 -6.15 -2.15
CA THR A 107 -6.06 -6.97 -0.98
C THR A 107 -5.77 -6.06 0.20
N ILE A 108 -6.32 -6.36 1.37
CA ILE A 108 -6.10 -5.59 2.61
C ILE A 108 -5.25 -6.44 3.54
N VAL A 109 -4.16 -5.88 4.04
CA VAL A 109 -3.24 -6.56 4.96
C VAL A 109 -3.13 -5.76 6.25
N LEU A 110 -3.38 -6.43 7.38
CA LEU A 110 -3.08 -5.92 8.71
C LEU A 110 -1.88 -6.67 9.28
N SER A 111 -0.74 -6.01 9.32
CA SER A 111 0.50 -6.51 9.91
C SER A 111 0.51 -6.28 11.41
N LYS A 112 0.92 -7.30 12.18
CA LYS A 112 0.94 -7.24 13.65
C LYS A 112 2.19 -6.54 14.20
N ARG A 113 3.24 -6.40 13.38
CA ARG A 113 4.57 -5.88 13.73
C ARG A 113 5.24 -5.11 12.59
N VAL A 114 5.35 -3.79 12.72
CA VAL A 114 5.95 -2.86 11.74
C VAL A 114 7.47 -3.04 11.64
N ASP A 115 8.13 -3.42 12.73
CA ASP A 115 9.57 -3.70 12.80
C ASP A 115 10.01 -4.88 11.94
N GLN A 116 9.06 -5.68 11.46
CA GLN A 116 9.31 -6.85 10.61
C GLN A 116 8.95 -6.62 9.14
N MET A 117 8.65 -5.37 8.74
CA MET A 117 8.37 -4.99 7.34
C MET A 117 9.62 -4.78 6.47
N SER A 118 10.82 -5.12 6.97
CA SER A 118 12.03 -5.08 6.16
C SER A 118 12.10 -6.33 5.27
N CYS A 119 12.17 -6.10 3.97
CA CYS A 119 12.55 -7.13 3.01
C CYS A 119 14.01 -7.52 3.26
N ALA A 120 14.25 -8.65 3.93
CA ALA A 120 15.52 -9.34 3.82
C ALA A 120 15.59 -9.92 2.41
N ILE A 121 16.43 -9.35 1.56
CA ILE A 121 16.71 -9.92 0.24
C ILE A 121 17.48 -11.22 0.48
N ASP A 122 16.81 -12.35 0.28
CA ASP A 122 17.39 -13.68 0.53
C ASP A 122 17.07 -14.71 -0.57
N VAL A 123 16.26 -14.34 -1.58
CA VAL A 123 15.84 -15.24 -2.66
C VAL A 123 16.05 -14.63 -4.04
N SER A 124 16.99 -15.17 -4.81
CA SER A 124 17.16 -14.85 -6.23
C SER A 124 16.14 -15.63 -7.08
N PHE A 125 15.40 -14.92 -7.93
CA PHE A 125 14.40 -15.50 -8.81
C PHE A 125 14.77 -15.33 -10.28
N SER A 126 14.72 -16.42 -11.04
CA SER A 126 14.96 -16.44 -12.48
C SER A 126 13.65 -16.43 -13.26
N ALA A 127 13.48 -15.45 -14.16
CA ALA A 127 12.36 -15.32 -15.08
C ALA A 127 12.83 -15.27 -16.55
N GLY A 128 11.91 -15.52 -17.49
CA GLY A 128 12.17 -15.55 -18.93
C GLY A 128 12.47 -16.95 -19.49
N ARG A 129 12.48 -17.09 -20.83
CA ARG A 129 12.90 -18.35 -21.47
C ARG A 129 14.34 -18.64 -21.07
N ALA A 130 14.57 -19.83 -20.50
CA ALA A 130 15.87 -20.29 -20.00
C ALA A 130 16.49 -19.46 -18.85
N GLY A 131 15.69 -18.73 -18.05
CA GLY A 131 16.21 -18.04 -16.85
C GLY A 131 17.10 -16.84 -17.15
N MET A 132 16.95 -16.22 -18.32
CA MET A 132 17.79 -15.13 -18.81
C MET A 132 17.67 -13.83 -17.99
N LEU A 133 16.69 -13.71 -17.09
CA LEU A 133 16.54 -12.58 -16.17
C LEU A 133 16.59 -13.11 -14.73
N SER A 134 17.58 -12.69 -13.94
CA SER A 134 17.63 -12.96 -12.51
C SER A 134 17.39 -11.67 -11.74
N TYR A 135 16.48 -11.70 -10.77
CA TYR A 135 16.26 -10.58 -9.86
C TYR A 135 15.93 -11.07 -8.46
N ASP A 136 16.37 -10.29 -7.48
CA ASP A 136 16.17 -10.61 -6.09
C ASP A 136 14.75 -10.25 -5.63
N ARG A 137 14.16 -11.14 -4.83
CA ARG A 137 12.84 -10.96 -4.20
C ARG A 137 12.96 -11.08 -2.69
N CYS A 138 11.87 -10.70 -2.01
CA CYS A 138 11.76 -10.84 -0.57
C CYS A 138 11.29 -12.24 -0.19
N SER A 139 11.85 -12.78 0.89
CA SER A 139 11.22 -13.89 1.62
C SER A 139 9.77 -13.56 1.94
N ARG A 140 8.89 -14.56 1.83
CA ARG A 140 7.50 -14.42 2.27
C ARG A 140 7.43 -14.26 3.79
N MET A 141 6.60 -13.34 4.27
CA MET A 141 6.34 -13.17 5.69
C MET A 141 5.58 -14.39 6.24
N ASN A 142 5.82 -14.72 7.51
CA ASN A 142 5.07 -15.79 8.17
C ASN A 142 3.58 -15.42 8.27
N PRO A 143 2.64 -16.25 7.78
CA PRO A 143 1.21 -15.97 7.84
C PRO A 143 0.66 -15.69 9.26
N SER A 144 1.34 -16.13 10.32
CA SER A 144 0.92 -15.82 11.69
C SER A 144 1.14 -14.34 12.08
N GLN A 145 1.95 -13.60 11.32
CA GLN A 145 2.36 -12.22 11.59
C GLN A 145 1.45 -11.17 10.95
N PHE A 146 0.53 -11.56 10.06
CA PHE A 146 -0.40 -10.65 9.42
C PHE A 146 -1.77 -11.29 9.24
N ILE A 147 -2.77 -10.47 9.00
CA ILE A 147 -4.10 -10.88 8.55
C ILE A 147 -4.26 -10.33 7.14
N LYS A 148 -4.66 -11.17 6.19
CA LYS A 148 -4.86 -10.80 4.79
C LYS A 148 -6.29 -11.11 4.37
N VAL A 149 -6.94 -10.15 3.74
CA VAL A 149 -8.27 -10.29 3.12
C VAL A 149 -8.14 -9.95 1.65
N GLU A 150 -8.45 -10.90 0.79
CA GLU A 150 -8.40 -10.75 -0.67
C GLU A 150 -9.83 -10.55 -1.20
N GLY A 151 -9.99 -9.67 -2.18
CA GLY A 151 -11.24 -9.40 -2.89
C GLY A 151 -11.25 -9.87 -4.33
#